data_AF-A0A650LU52-F1
#
_entry.id   AF-A0A650LU52-F1
#
_cell.length_a   1.000
_cell.length_b   1.000
_cell.length_c   1.000
_cell.angle_alpha   90.00
_cell.angle_beta   90.00
_cell.angle_gamma   90.00
#
_symmetry.space_group_name_H-M   'P 1'
#
loop_
_entity.id
_entity.type
_entity.pdbx_description
1 polymer ?
#
loop_
_entity_poly.entity_id
_entity_poly.type
_entity_poly.pdbx_seq_one_letter_code
_entity_poly.pdbx_strand_id
1 'polypeptide(L)' 'MENNEILLSNLHKVHTTKMSIDRIKENLNLDIDDVVEWCKTKIKDSNCSVSRKGKN' A
#
# COMPACT_ATOMS: atom_id res chain seq x y z
N MET A 1 -13.59 -12.40 -10.58
CA MET A 1 -12.45 -12.17 -9.68
C MET A 1 -12.80 -11.02 -8.79
N GLU A 2 -12.67 -11.23 -7.49
CA GLU A 2 -12.90 -10.19 -6.50
C GLU A 2 -11.78 -9.14 -6.63
N ASN A 3 -12.10 -7.85 -6.58
CA ASN A 3 -11.10 -6.79 -6.79
C ASN A 3 -9.93 -6.87 -5.78
N ASN A 4 -10.18 -7.44 -4.59
CA ASN A 4 -9.15 -7.69 -3.58
C ASN A 4 -8.14 -8.78 -4.00
N GLU A 5 -8.56 -9.87 -4.64
CA GLU A 5 -7.65 -10.92 -5.13
C GLU A 5 -6.70 -10.37 -6.20
N ILE A 6 -7.22 -9.51 -7.08
CA ILE A 6 -6.43 -8.80 -8.09
C ILE A 6 -5.43 -7.85 -7.43
N LEU A 7 -5.85 -7.10 -6.40
CA LEU A 7 -4.94 -6.22 -5.66
C LEU A 7 -3.80 -7.00 -5.00
N LEU A 8 -4.12 -8.07 -4.28
CA LEU A 8 -3.15 -8.89 -3.56
C LEU A 8 -2.15 -9.56 -4.51
N SER A 9 -2.62 -10.10 -5.63
CA SER A 9 -1.76 -10.73 -6.64
C SER A 9 -0.81 -9.75 -7.32
N ASN A 10 -1.15 -8.45 -7.39
CA ASN A 10 -0.31 -7.42 -8.00
C ASN A 10 0.59 -6.67 -7.00
N LEU A 11 0.50 -6.95 -5.70
CA LEU A 11 1.23 -6.22 -4.66
C LEU A 11 2.75 -6.30 -4.81
N HIS A 12 3.27 -7.38 -5.40
CA HIS A 12 4.69 -7.55 -5.70
C HIS A 12 5.22 -6.57 -6.77
N LYS A 13 4.34 -6.00 -7.60
CA LYS A 13 4.69 -5.01 -8.63
C LYS A 13 4.88 -3.60 -8.08
N VAL A 14 4.56 -3.39 -6.80
CA VAL A 14 4.73 -2.09 -6.14
C VAL A 14 6.23 -1.79 -6.05
N HIS A 15 6.67 -0.88 -6.90
CA HIS A 15 8.00 -0.32 -6.90
C HIS A 15 7.92 1.17 -6.55
N THR A 16 8.76 1.63 -5.64
CA THR A 16 8.78 3.01 -5.17
C THR A 16 10.17 3.61 -5.32
N THR A 17 10.20 4.91 -5.59
CA THR A 17 11.44 5.71 -5.53
C THR A 17 11.63 6.26 -4.11
N LYS A 18 12.84 6.72 -3.80
CA LYS A 18 13.14 7.35 -2.50
C LYS A 18 12.21 8.53 -2.18
N MET A 19 11.96 9.39 -3.17
CA MET A 19 11.02 10.51 -3.03
C MET A 19 9.58 10.05 -2.73
N SER A 20 9.13 8.96 -3.34
CA SER A 20 7.80 8.39 -3.04
C SER A 20 7.74 7.81 -1.62
N ILE A 21 8.82 7.18 -1.16
CA ILE A 21 8.95 6.69 0.22
C ILE A 21 8.81 7.84 1.21
N ASP A 22 9.54 8.94 1.02
CA ASP A 22 9.49 10.10 1.89
C ASP A 22 8.08 10.71 1.94
N ARG A 23 7.40 10.83 0.79
CA ARG A 23 6.01 11.31 0.73
C ARG A 23 5.03 10.40 1.47
N ILE A 24 5.24 9.09 1.43
CA ILE A 24 4.41 8.12 2.16
C ILE A 24 4.65 8.25 3.66
N LYS A 25 5.91 8.36 4.11
CA LYS A 25 6.27 8.61 5.52
C LYS A 25 5.55 9.82 6.08
N GLU A 26 5.65 10.96 5.39
CA GLU A 26 5.01 12.21 5.79
C GLU A 26 3.48 12.09 5.83
N ASN A 27 2.86 11.54 4.77
CA ASN A 27 1.40 11.43 4.69
C ASN A 27 0.79 10.49 5.75
N LEU A 28 1.51 9.41 6.08
CA LEU A 28 1.06 8.44 7.07
C LEU A 28 1.61 8.74 8.47
N ASN A 29 2.45 9.77 8.61
CA ASN A 29 3.17 10.10 9.83
C ASN A 29 3.90 8.88 10.43
N LEU A 30 4.66 8.17 9.60
CA LEU A 30 5.38 6.94 9.97
C LEU A 30 6.88 7.20 10.03
N ASP A 31 7.49 6.85 11.17
CA ASP A 31 8.94 6.86 11.37
C ASP A 31 9.50 5.43 11.33
N ILE A 32 9.50 4.84 10.14
CA ILE A 32 10.04 3.49 9.88
C ILE A 32 10.86 3.49 8.60
N ASP A 33 11.87 2.63 8.53
CA ASP A 33 12.76 2.59 7.35
C ASP A 33 12.05 2.07 6.10
N ASP A 34 11.32 0.96 6.21
CA ASP A 34 10.61 0.34 5.09
C ASP A 34 9.08 0.54 5.19
N VAL A 35 8.64 1.74 4.82
CA VAL A 35 7.20 2.05 4.72
C VAL A 35 6.48 1.23 3.67
N VAL A 36 7.19 0.73 2.65
CA VAL A 36 6.58 0.00 1.56
C VAL A 36 6.16 -1.37 2.06
N GLU A 37 7.06 -2.06 2.76
CA GLU A 37 6.75 -3.36 3.36
C GLU A 37 5.68 -3.23 4.45
N TRP A 38 5.69 -2.13 5.20
CA TRP A 38 4.61 -1.83 6.14
C TRP A 38 3.25 -1.70 5.45
N CYS A 39 3.16 -0.93 4.36
CA CYS A 39 1.94 -0.80 3.56
C CYS A 39 1.49 -2.15 3.00
N LYS A 40 2.43 -2.96 2.47
CA LYS A 40 2.12 -4.31 1.96
C LYS A 40 1.55 -5.21 3.04
N THR A 41 2.12 -5.16 4.25
CA THR A 41 1.64 -5.93 5.41
C THR A 41 0.24 -5.51 5.80
N LYS A 42 -0.04 -4.20 5.83
CA LYS A 42 -1.39 -3.68 6.12
C LYS A 42 -2.43 -4.09 5.08
N ILE A 43 -2.07 -4.14 3.80
CA ILE A 43 -2.97 -4.57 2.73
C ILE A 43 -3.25 -6.08 2.79
N LYS A 44 -2.31 -6.88 3.30
CA LYS A 44 -2.48 -8.34 3.49
C LYS A 44 -3.26 -8.72 4.76
N ASP A 45 -3.49 -7.78 5.67
CA ASP A 45 -4.22 -8.04 6.92
C ASP A 45 -5.66 -8.44 6.62
N SER A 46 -6.16 -9.50 7.28
CA SER A 46 -7.53 -9.97 7.09
C SER A 46 -8.59 -8.96 7.52
N ASN A 47 -8.23 -8.00 8.38
CA ASN A 47 -9.09 -6.90 8.81
C ASN A 47 -8.97 -5.66 7.91
N CYS A 48 -8.18 -5.74 6.83
CA CYS A 48 -8.02 -4.63 5.90
C CYS A 48 -9.30 -4.43 5.08
N SER A 49 -9.90 -3.24 5.18
CA SER A 49 -10.97 -2.82 4.28
C SER A 49 -10.42 -1.95 3.15
N VAL A 50 -10.51 -2.43 1.92
CA VAL A 50 -10.08 -1.68 0.73
C VAL A 50 -11.29 -1.04 0.07
N SER A 51 -11.24 0.29 -0.10
CA SER A 51 -12.25 1.04 -0.83
C SER A 51 -11.60 1.86 -1.93
N ARG A 52 -12.19 1.88 -3.12
CA ARG A 52 -11.74 2.72 -4.24
C ARG A 52 -12.47 4.07 -4.16
N LYS A 53 -11.72 5.17 -4.05
CA LYS A 53 -12.27 6.53 -4.00
C LYS A 53 -11.74 7.37 -5.17
N GLY A 54 -12.62 7.76 -6.08
CA GLY A 54 -12.27 8.54 -7.27
C GLY A 54 -13.08 8.09 -8.49
N LYS A 55 -13.02 8.86 -9.58
CA LYS A 55 -13.74 8.54 -10.84
C LYS A 55 -13.05 7.47 -11.70
N ASN A 56 -11.78 7.16 -11.42
CA ASN A 56 -10.98 6.23 -12.23
C ASN A 56 -10.77 4.90 -11.52
#